data_AF-A0A101WWK4-F1
#
_entry.id   AF-A0A101WWK4-F1
#
_cell.length_a   1.000
_cell.length_b   1.000
_cell.length_c   1.000
_cell.angle_alpha   90.00
_cell.angle_beta   90.00
_cell.angle_gamma   90.00
#
_symmetry.space_group_name_H-M   'P 1'
#
loop_
_entity.id
_entity.type
_entity.pdbx_description
1 polymer ?
#
loop_
_entity_poly.entity_id
_entity_poly.type
_entity_poly.pdbx_seq_one_letter_code
_entity_poly.pdbx_strand_id
1 'polypeptide(L)'
;MTAVGAAISKNVSYALGYALKRLLRKTSAVRLIGALSNKAPLWILVIVLAAIPGLPLDDYLYIGAGAAIISPLKLNTYVLVGKVIKSSVEIPIELLLFSSIYTAFRYSIGLSLFQVIMAVIFTALAVVIFKIDWVKIYVKLQYRLPYLPKIGNDDF
;
A
#
# COMPACT_ATOMS: atom_id res chain seq x y z
N MET A 1 19.91 8.52 8.12
CA MET A 1 19.51 7.24 8.75
C MET A 1 18.08 6.77 8.37
N THR A 2 17.23 7.63 7.79
CA THR A 2 15.82 7.31 7.43
C THR A 2 15.66 6.38 6.23
N ALA A 3 16.51 6.49 5.20
CA ALA A 3 16.40 5.66 3.99
C ALA A 3 16.63 4.16 4.25
N VAL A 4 17.56 3.83 5.16
CA VAL A 4 17.87 2.45 5.53
C VAL A 4 16.72 1.84 6.34
N GLY A 5 16.17 2.59 7.31
CA GLY A 5 15.00 2.16 8.07
C GLY A 5 13.77 1.89 7.18
N ALA A 6 13.51 2.78 6.22
CA ALA A 6 12.42 2.60 5.26
C ALA A 6 12.63 1.38 4.34
N ALA A 7 13.87 1.11 3.92
CA ALA A 7 14.20 -0.06 3.11
C ALA A 7 14.03 -1.38 3.90
N ILE A 8 14.50 -1.41 5.15
CA ILE A 8 14.33 -2.57 6.04
C ILE A 8 12.84 -2.83 6.30
N SER A 9 12.08 -1.78 6.63
CA SER A 9 10.64 -1.89 6.88
C SER A 9 9.88 -2.53 5.71
N LYS A 10 10.22 -2.14 4.47
CA LYS A 10 9.58 -2.70 3.26
C LYS A 10 9.88 -4.18 3.06
N ASN A 11 11.09 -4.63 3.35
CA ASN A 11 11.43 -6.05 3.32
C ASN A 11 10.71 -6.83 4.42
N VAL A 12 10.57 -6.26 5.62
CA VAL A 12 9.79 -6.85 6.71
C VAL A 12 8.31 -6.96 6.32
N SER A 13 7.72 -5.91 5.75
CA SER A 13 6.33 -5.91 5.25
C SER A 13 6.09 -6.98 4.18
N TYR A 14 7.02 -7.12 3.24
CA TYR A 14 6.94 -8.18 2.23
C TYR A 14 7.03 -9.57 2.88
N ALA A 15 7.96 -9.77 3.80
CA ALA A 15 8.13 -11.04 4.51
C ALA A 15 6.89 -11.40 5.34
N LEU A 16 6.27 -10.42 6.01
CA LEU A 16 5.00 -10.59 6.74
C LEU A 16 3.88 -11.01 5.78
N GLY A 17 3.77 -10.35 4.63
CA GLY A 17 2.82 -10.72 3.58
C GLY A 17 3.02 -12.17 3.11
N TYR A 18 4.27 -12.55 2.87
CA TYR A 18 4.63 -13.91 2.45
C TYR A 18 4.30 -14.95 3.53
N ALA A 19 4.59 -14.68 4.80
CA ALA A 19 4.26 -15.55 5.92
C ALA A 19 2.74 -15.75 6.05
N LEU A 20 1.97 -14.68 5.85
CA LEU A 20 0.50 -14.67 5.95
C LEU A 20 -0.20 -15.03 4.62
N LYS A 21 0.54 -15.51 3.60
CA LYS A 21 -0.01 -15.77 2.25
C LYS A 21 -1.26 -16.64 2.25
N ARG A 22 -1.33 -17.66 3.11
CA ARG A 22 -2.49 -18.58 3.18
C ARG A 22 -3.78 -17.88 3.57
N LEU A 23 -3.69 -16.85 4.42
CA LEU A 23 -4.83 -16.06 4.88
C LEU A 23 -5.15 -14.95 3.90
N LEU A 24 -4.14 -14.18 3.49
CA LEU A 24 -4.30 -12.97 2.70
C LEU A 24 -4.63 -13.24 1.23
N ARG A 25 -4.19 -14.36 0.65
CA ARG A 25 -4.44 -14.69 -0.76
C ARG A 25 -5.92 -14.87 -1.12
N LYS A 26 -6.79 -15.07 -0.13
CA LYS A 26 -8.25 -15.11 -0.32
C LYS A 26 -8.87 -13.72 -0.52
N THR A 27 -8.18 -12.67 -0.07
CA THR A 27 -8.67 -11.30 -0.21
C THR A 27 -8.68 -10.87 -1.66
N SER A 28 -9.68 -10.06 -2.02
CA SER A 28 -9.77 -9.38 -3.32
C SER A 28 -8.53 -8.54 -3.61
N ALA A 29 -7.93 -7.90 -2.59
CA ALA A 29 -6.73 -7.09 -2.70
C ALA A 29 -5.55 -7.91 -3.27
N VAL A 30 -5.22 -9.03 -2.63
CA VAL A 30 -4.08 -9.87 -3.04
C VAL A 30 -4.34 -10.53 -4.39
N ARG A 31 -5.57 -10.95 -4.66
CA ARG A 31 -5.98 -11.46 -5.97
C ARG A 31 -5.80 -10.42 -7.07
N LEU A 32 -6.26 -9.19 -6.85
CA LEU A 32 -6.09 -8.10 -7.80
C LEU A 32 -4.61 -7.79 -8.05
N ILE A 33 -3.81 -7.71 -6.98
CA ILE A 33 -2.36 -7.50 -7.06
C ILE A 33 -1.69 -8.60 -7.90
N GLY A 34 -2.04 -9.87 -7.66
CA GLY A 34 -1.54 -11.01 -8.44
C GLY A 34 -1.94 -10.95 -9.91
N ALA A 35 -3.22 -10.74 -10.19
CA ALA A 35 -3.74 -10.65 -11.56
C ALA A 35 -3.09 -9.49 -12.35
N LEU A 36 -2.99 -8.31 -11.74
CA LEU A 36 -2.32 -7.16 -12.34
C LEU A 36 -0.83 -7.40 -12.53
N SER A 37 -0.15 -8.11 -11.63
CA SER A 37 1.28 -8.39 -11.79
C SER A 37 1.62 -9.19 -13.07
N ASN A 38 0.65 -9.94 -13.60
CA ASN A 38 0.81 -10.77 -14.78
C ASN A 38 0.33 -10.09 -16.07
N LYS A 39 -0.57 -9.10 -15.98
CA LYS A 39 -1.24 -8.48 -17.16
C LYS A 39 -0.95 -7.00 -17.36
N ALA A 40 -0.60 -6.32 -16.28
CA ALA A 40 -0.38 -4.89 -16.25
C ALA A 40 1.04 -4.63 -15.75
N PRO A 41 1.64 -3.49 -16.07
CA PRO A 41 2.70 -3.04 -15.21
C PRO A 41 2.01 -2.67 -13.88
N LEU A 42 2.58 -3.12 -12.76
CA LEU A 42 2.00 -2.95 -11.42
C LEU A 42 1.98 -1.47 -10.98
N TRP A 43 2.72 -0.62 -11.70
CA TRP A 43 2.78 0.84 -11.53
C TRP A 43 1.42 1.54 -11.52
N ILE A 44 0.37 1.07 -12.21
CA ILE A 44 -0.93 1.75 -12.23
C ILE A 44 -1.57 1.69 -10.85
N LEU A 45 -1.52 0.50 -10.23
CA LEU A 45 -1.99 0.31 -8.86
C LEU A 45 -1.14 1.15 -7.90
N VAL A 46 0.18 1.17 -8.10
CA VAL A 46 1.09 2.00 -7.28
C VAL A 46 0.77 3.49 -7.43
N ILE A 47 0.47 3.99 -8.62
CA ILE A 47 0.14 5.40 -8.88
C ILE A 47 -1.20 5.76 -8.22
N VAL A 48 -2.22 4.90 -8.35
CA VAL A 48 -3.53 5.11 -7.69
C VAL A 48 -3.38 5.10 -6.17
N LEU A 49 -2.60 4.16 -5.62
CA LEU A 49 -2.32 4.08 -4.19
C LEU A 49 -1.43 5.25 -3.70
N ALA A 50 -0.51 5.74 -4.54
CA ALA A 50 0.35 6.87 -4.24
C ALA A 50 -0.33 8.23 -4.43
N ALA A 51 -1.52 8.28 -5.03
CA ALA A 51 -2.28 9.51 -5.20
C ALA A 51 -3.13 9.87 -3.97
N ILE A 52 -3.23 8.98 -2.97
CA ILE A 52 -4.02 9.21 -1.75
C ILE A 52 -3.08 9.62 -0.62
N PRO A 53 -2.94 10.93 -0.32
CA PRO A 53 -2.02 11.41 0.68
C PRO A 53 -2.41 10.99 2.09
N GLY A 54 -1.41 10.72 2.94
CA GLY A 54 -1.61 10.48 4.38
C GLY A 54 -1.93 9.04 4.75
N LEU A 55 -1.94 8.12 3.78
CA LEU A 55 -2.13 6.70 4.01
C LEU A 55 -0.90 5.89 3.56
N PRO A 56 -0.42 4.91 4.36
CA PRO A 56 0.73 4.08 4.01
C PRO A 56 0.33 2.96 3.03
N LEU A 57 -0.38 3.32 1.96
CA LEU A 57 -0.90 2.41 0.94
C LEU A 57 0.21 1.71 0.16
N ASP A 58 1.35 2.36 -0.01
CA ASP A 58 2.53 1.73 -0.61
C ASP A 58 3.11 0.64 0.30
N ASP A 59 3.04 0.80 1.63
CA ASP A 59 3.49 -0.23 2.56
C ASP A 59 2.50 -1.42 2.61
N TYR A 60 1.19 -1.18 2.50
CA TYR A 60 0.21 -2.26 2.34
C TYR A 60 0.39 -3.03 1.04
N LEU A 61 0.85 -2.36 -0.01
CA LEU A 61 1.17 -3.02 -1.28
C LEU A 61 2.33 -4.03 -1.12
N TYR A 62 3.35 -3.76 -0.29
CA TYR A 62 4.41 -4.74 -0.02
C TYR A 62 3.86 -5.99 0.68
N ILE A 63 2.96 -5.83 1.64
CA ILE A 63 2.29 -6.94 2.31
C ILE A 63 1.46 -7.74 1.29
N GLY A 64 0.65 -7.06 0.48
CA GLY A 64 -0.17 -7.71 -0.55
C GLY A 64 0.65 -8.42 -1.62
N ALA A 65 1.77 -7.83 -2.04
CA ALA A 65 2.67 -8.40 -3.02
C ALA A 65 3.44 -9.63 -2.49
N GLY A 66 3.86 -9.59 -1.23
CA GLY A 66 4.42 -10.76 -0.54
C GLY A 66 3.42 -11.91 -0.45
N ALA A 67 2.16 -11.61 -0.12
CA ALA A 67 1.09 -12.60 -0.09
C ALA A 67 0.74 -13.17 -1.48
N ALA A 68 0.88 -12.36 -2.53
CA ALA A 68 0.71 -12.76 -3.93
C ALA A 68 1.94 -13.48 -4.51
N ILE A 69 3.06 -13.56 -3.76
CA ILE A 69 4.32 -14.19 -4.20
C ILE A 69 4.89 -13.51 -5.46
N ILE A 70 4.75 -12.18 -5.54
CA ILE A 70 5.31 -11.40 -6.65
C ILE A 70 6.81 -11.22 -6.40
N SER A 71 7.63 -11.32 -7.45
CA SER A 71 9.08 -11.15 -7.26
C SER A 71 9.41 -9.76 -6.66
N PRO A 72 10.23 -9.69 -5.59
CA PRO A 72 10.61 -8.42 -4.97
C PRO A 72 11.27 -7.45 -5.95
N LEU A 73 11.99 -7.99 -6.93
CA LEU A 73 12.66 -7.21 -7.98
C LEU A 73 11.64 -6.45 -8.83
N LYS A 74 10.57 -7.11 -9.30
CA LYS A 74 9.48 -6.46 -10.05
C LYS A 74 8.79 -5.41 -9.19
N LEU A 75 8.46 -5.76 -7.95
CA LEU A 75 7.81 -4.86 -7.00
C LEU A 75 8.62 -3.57 -6.76
N ASN A 76 9.93 -3.71 -6.52
CA ASN A 76 10.81 -2.57 -6.27
C ASN A 76 10.85 -1.61 -7.46
N THR A 77 10.90 -2.11 -8.70
CA THR A 77 10.87 -1.26 -9.90
C THR A 77 9.58 -0.44 -9.96
N TYR A 78 8.42 -1.05 -9.73
CA TYR A 78 7.13 -0.36 -9.77
C TYR A 78 6.97 0.65 -8.62
N VAL A 79 7.43 0.29 -7.42
CA VAL A 79 7.40 1.16 -6.25
C VAL A 79 8.36 2.33 -6.42
N LEU A 80 9.50 2.16 -7.09
CA LEU A 80 10.46 3.25 -7.30
C LEU A 80 9.82 4.35 -8.16
N VAL A 81 9.14 3.99 -9.25
CA VAL A 81 8.36 4.94 -10.07
C VAL A 81 7.27 5.62 -9.24
N GLY A 82 6.51 4.83 -8.47
CA GLY A 82 5.51 5.37 -7.55
C GLY A 82 6.08 6.35 -6.52
N LYS A 83 7.22 6.02 -5.93
CA LYS A 83 7.90 6.85 -4.94
C LYS A 83 8.41 8.16 -5.52
N VAL A 84 8.85 8.19 -6.77
CA VAL A 84 9.25 9.46 -7.41
C VAL A 84 8.05 10.41 -7.48
N ILE A 85 6.87 9.89 -7.87
CA ILE A 85 5.61 10.65 -7.89
C ILE A 85 5.19 11.03 -6.46
N LYS A 86 5.20 10.07 -5.54
CA LYS A 86 4.77 10.20 -4.14
C LYS A 86 5.64 11.19 -3.35
N SER A 87 6.96 11.05 -3.43
CA SER A 87 7.92 11.86 -2.67
C SER A 87 7.87 13.35 -3.01
N SER A 88 7.51 13.67 -4.24
CA SER A 88 7.45 15.05 -4.74
C SER A 88 6.25 15.83 -4.18
N VAL A 89 5.18 15.16 -3.74
CA VAL A 89 3.93 15.80 -3.31
C VAL A 89 3.55 15.45 -1.87
N GLU A 90 3.78 14.21 -1.45
CA GLU A 90 3.14 13.66 -0.24
C GLU A 90 4.00 13.79 1.01
N ILE A 91 5.34 13.69 0.92
CA ILE A 91 6.22 13.83 2.08
C ILE A 91 6.02 15.18 2.82
N PRO A 92 5.89 16.33 2.12
CA PRO A 92 5.60 17.60 2.79
C PRO A 92 4.21 17.60 3.44
N ILE A 93 3.21 17.03 2.77
CA ILE A 93 1.82 17.00 3.25
C ILE A 93 1.71 16.10 4.49
N GLU A 94 2.28 14.90 4.45
CA GLU A 94 2.30 13.96 5.58
C GLU A 94 3.01 14.56 6.78
N LEU A 95 4.18 15.17 6.56
CA LEU A 95 4.94 15.77 7.65
C LEU A 95 4.13 16.89 8.31
N LEU A 96 3.51 17.77 7.52
CA LEU A 96 2.67 18.86 8.02
C LEU A 96 1.40 18.35 8.71
N LEU A 97 0.76 17.31 8.16
CA LEU A 97 -0.47 16.74 8.70
C LEU A 97 -0.21 16.09 10.06
N PHE A 98 0.78 15.19 10.14
CA PHE A 98 1.11 14.51 11.39
C PHE A 98 1.75 15.44 12.42
N SER A 99 2.55 16.43 12.01
CA SER A 99 3.06 17.42 12.94
C SER A 99 1.94 18.28 13.52
N SER A 100 0.94 18.64 12.71
CA SER A 100 -0.21 19.42 13.16
C SER A 100 -1.08 18.61 14.13
N ILE A 101 -1.36 17.35 13.80
CA ILE A 101 -2.10 16.44 14.69
C ILE A 101 -1.33 16.26 16.00
N TYR A 102 -0.03 15.94 15.95
CA TYR A 102 0.76 15.77 17.17
C TYR A 102 0.78 17.06 18.00
N THR A 103 0.94 18.22 17.37
CA THR A 103 0.93 19.52 18.07
C THR A 103 -0.39 19.78 18.77
N ALA A 104 -1.53 19.39 18.19
CA ALA A 104 -2.83 19.51 18.83
C ALA A 104 -2.95 18.64 20.11
N PHE A 105 -2.28 17.48 20.14
CA PHE A 105 -2.34 16.54 21.26
C PHE A 105 -1.09 16.55 22.17
N ARG A 106 -0.08 17.38 21.88
CA ARG A 106 1.25 17.32 22.51
C ARG A 106 1.23 17.47 24.03
N TYR A 107 0.22 18.15 24.57
CA TYR A 107 0.07 18.39 26.00
C TYR A 107 -0.63 17.23 26.72
N SER A 108 -1.28 16.34 25.98
CA SER A 108 -2.05 15.21 26.51
C SER A 108 -1.33 13.88 26.36
N ILE A 109 -0.49 13.73 25.33
CA ILE A 109 0.21 12.48 25.01
C ILE A 109 1.67 12.73 24.61
N GLY A 110 2.58 11.91 25.16
CA GLY A 110 3.98 11.90 24.75
C GLY A 110 4.17 11.38 23.32
N LEU A 111 5.28 11.75 22.68
CA LEU A 111 5.58 11.40 21.29
C LEU A 111 5.59 9.88 21.05
N SER A 112 6.16 9.10 21.97
CA SER A 112 6.22 7.64 21.88
C SER A 112 4.83 7.01 21.88
N LEU A 113 3.95 7.46 22.79
CA LEU A 113 2.58 6.97 22.90
C LEU A 113 1.74 7.37 21.67
N PHE A 114 1.94 8.59 21.14
CA PHE A 114 1.33 9.02 19.89
C PHE A 114 1.72 8.11 18.71
N GLN A 115 3.02 7.77 18.58
CA GLN A 115 3.50 6.86 17.54
C GLN A 115 2.87 5.46 17.65
N VAL A 116 2.74 4.93 18.86
CA VAL A 116 2.06 3.64 19.08
C VAL A 116 0.59 3.71 18.70
N ILE A 117 -0.13 4.77 19.09
CA ILE A 117 -1.54 4.97 18.71
C ILE A 117 -1.67 5.02 17.19
N MET A 118 -0.84 5.81 16.50
CA MET A 118 -0.88 5.91 15.05
C MET A 118 -0.55 4.57 14.37
N ALA A 119 0.42 3.82 14.90
CA ALA A 119 0.72 2.47 14.40
C ALA A 119 -0.49 1.54 14.55
N VAL A 120 -1.21 1.58 15.66
CA VAL A 120 -2.44 0.80 15.89
C VAL A 120 -3.54 1.23 14.92
N ILE A 121 -3.76 2.55 14.74
CA ILE A 121 -4.76 3.10 13.81
C ILE A 121 -4.45 2.66 12.38
N PHE A 122 -3.20 2.79 11.92
CA PHE A 122 -2.82 2.35 10.58
C PHE A 122 -2.92 0.85 10.42
N THR A 123 -2.56 0.07 11.43
CA THR A 123 -2.74 -1.39 11.37
C THR A 123 -4.23 -1.76 11.24
N ALA A 124 -5.11 -1.12 12.01
CA ALA A 124 -6.55 -1.32 11.91
C ALA A 124 -7.08 -0.89 10.53
N LEU A 125 -6.59 0.24 10.01
CA LEU A 125 -6.93 0.72 8.67
C LEU A 125 -6.48 -0.28 7.59
N ALA A 126 -5.30 -0.88 7.73
CA ALA A 126 -4.84 -1.94 6.83
C ALA A 126 -5.85 -3.09 6.81
N VAL A 127 -6.30 -3.56 7.97
CA VAL A 127 -7.30 -4.62 8.07
C VAL A 127 -8.61 -4.24 7.35
N VAL A 128 -9.07 -3.00 7.51
CA VAL A 128 -10.27 -2.50 6.82
C VAL A 128 -10.05 -2.48 5.30
N ILE A 129 -8.91 -1.95 4.84
CA ILE A 129 -8.53 -1.88 3.43
C ILE A 129 -8.49 -3.27 2.79
N PHE A 130 -7.89 -4.26 3.45
CA PHE A 130 -7.84 -5.64 2.93
C PHE A 130 -9.21 -6.33 2.87
N LYS A 131 -10.22 -5.83 3.58
CA LYS A 131 -11.60 -6.33 3.50
C LYS A 131 -12.41 -5.72 2.34
N ILE A 132 -11.98 -4.60 1.76
CA ILE A 132 -12.66 -3.96 0.63
C ILE A 132 -12.59 -4.86 -0.60
N ASP A 133 -13.65 -4.94 -1.40
CA ASP A 133 -13.64 -5.70 -2.66
C ASP A 133 -12.95 -4.92 -3.80
N TRP A 134 -11.62 -4.99 -3.81
CA TRP A 134 -10.79 -4.32 -4.82
C TRP A 134 -11.02 -4.80 -6.24
N VAL A 135 -11.36 -6.09 -6.43
CA VAL A 135 -11.64 -6.64 -7.77
C VAL A 135 -12.89 -5.97 -8.34
N LYS A 136 -13.97 -5.88 -7.55
CA LYS A 136 -15.20 -5.20 -7.96
C LYS A 136 -14.96 -3.72 -8.29
N ILE A 137 -14.19 -3.01 -7.46
CA ILE A 137 -13.85 -1.60 -7.69
C ILE A 137 -13.05 -1.45 -8.99
N TYR A 138 -12.02 -2.28 -9.18
CA TYR A 138 -11.18 -2.24 -10.37
C TYR A 138 -11.98 -2.56 -11.64
N VAL A 139 -12.82 -3.59 -11.62
CA VAL A 139 -13.71 -3.95 -12.73
C VAL A 139 -14.63 -2.78 -13.08
N LYS A 140 -15.20 -2.10 -12.09
CA LYS A 140 -16.02 -0.89 -12.35
C LYS A 140 -15.21 0.23 -12.98
N LEU A 141 -13.95 0.39 -12.56
CA LEU A 141 -13.04 1.41 -13.10
C LEU A 141 -12.59 1.08 -14.53
N GLN A 142 -12.37 -0.20 -14.86
CA GLN A 142 -11.96 -0.66 -16.18
C GLN A 142 -13.00 -0.31 -17.27
N TYR A 143 -14.29 -0.28 -16.90
CA TYR A 143 -15.36 0.14 -17.81
C TYR A 143 -15.34 1.65 -18.09
N ARG A 144 -14.78 2.45 -17.18
CA ARG A 144 -14.71 3.91 -17.32
C ARG A 144 -13.41 4.38 -17.95
N LEU A 145 -12.32 3.62 -17.76
CA LEU A 145 -10.98 3.97 -18.19
C LEU A 145 -10.45 2.89 -19.16
N PRO A 146 -10.57 3.11 -20.49
CA PRO A 146 -10.26 2.09 -21.50
C PRO A 146 -8.77 1.70 -21.59
N TYR A 147 -7.89 2.50 -20.99
CA TYR A 147 -6.45 2.24 -20.89
C TYR A 147 -6.08 1.34 -19.71
N LEU A 148 -7.03 0.94 -18.86
CA LEU A 148 -6.76 -0.01 -17.79
C LEU A 148 -6.66 -1.44 -18.35
N PRO A 149 -5.67 -2.22 -17.87
CA PRO A 149 -5.54 -3.63 -18.19
C PRO A 149 -6.83 -4.39 -17.84
N LYS A 150 -7.33 -5.19 -18.78
CA LYS A 150 -8.52 -6.02 -18.57
C LYS A 150 -8.18 -7.23 -17.71
N ILE A 151 -9.00 -7.45 -16.68
CA ILE A 151 -8.88 -8.61 -15.78
C ILE A 151 -10.16 -9.44 -15.93
N GLY A 152 -10.02 -10.72 -16.26
CA GLY A 152 -11.11 -11.67 -16.47
C GLY A 152 -11.20 -12.73 -15.37
N ASN A 153 -12.20 -13.61 -15.43
CA ASN A 153 -12.37 -14.69 -14.45
C ASN A 153 -11.20 -15.69 -14.47
N ASP A 154 -10.48 -15.81 -15.59
CA ASP A 154 -9.34 -16.73 -15.74
C ASP A 154 -8.08 -16.27 -14.98
N ASP A 155 -8.11 -15.08 -14.37
CA ASP A 155 -6.96 -14.45 -13.70
C ASP A 155 -6.89 -14.71 -12.18
N PHE A 156 -7.84 -15.46 -11.62
CA PHE A 156 -8.04 -15.58 -10.17
C PHE A 156 -7.87 -17.00 -9.61
#